data_AF-A0A1Z4LMK0-F1
#
_entry.id   AF-A0A1Z4LMK0-F1
#
_cell.length_a   1.000
_cell.length_b   1.000
_cell.length_c   1.000
_cell.angle_alpha   90.00
_cell.angle_beta   90.00
_cell.angle_gamma   90.00
#
_symmetry.space_group_name_H-M   'P 1'
#
loop_
_entity.id
_entity.type
_entity.pdbx_description
1 polymer ?
#
loop_
_entity_poly.entity_id
_entity_poly.type
_entity_poly.pdbx_seq_one_letter_code
_entity_poly.pdbx_strand_id
1 'polypeptide(L)'
;MNRGIDYRSGYYSLGVTFYELLTEELPFKSEDAMELVHCHIAKQPPVMKPHPNPLLIKERGQESGWEIPQVLSDIVMKLMAKNAEDRYQSALGLKYDLKVCLKQLQETDNIKNF
;
A
#
# COMPACT_ATOMS: atom_id res chain seq x y z
N MET A 1 -5.17 -22.56 -13.53
CA MET A 1 -4.17 -21.92 -12.65
C MET A 1 -2.88 -22.72 -12.75
N ASN A 2 -1.95 -22.25 -13.59
CA ASN A 2 -0.55 -22.65 -13.63
C ASN A 2 0.17 -21.39 -14.10
N ARG A 3 0.25 -20.39 -13.22
CA ARG A 3 0.97 -19.15 -13.50
C ARG A 3 2.35 -19.29 -12.85
N GLY A 4 3.38 -19.21 -13.68
CA GLY A 4 4.75 -19.11 -13.18
C GLY A 4 4.88 -17.90 -12.27
N ILE A 5 5.67 -18.05 -11.21
CA ILE A 5 6.01 -16.94 -10.31
C ILE A 5 6.84 -15.94 -11.12
N ASP A 6 6.42 -14.67 -11.11
CA ASP A 6 7.18 -13.58 -11.72
C ASP A 6 7.39 -12.41 -10.74
N TYR A 7 8.02 -11.33 -11.21
CA TYR A 7 8.36 -10.15 -10.43
C TYR A 7 7.15 -9.47 -9.75
N ARG A 8 5.92 -9.72 -10.22
CA ARG A 8 4.69 -9.16 -9.64
C ARG A 8 4.35 -9.81 -8.30
N SER A 9 4.96 -10.94 -7.95
CA SER A 9 4.96 -11.46 -6.58
C SER A 9 5.68 -10.48 -5.62
N GLY A 10 6.80 -9.90 -6.07
CA GLY A 10 7.52 -8.88 -5.31
C GLY A 10 6.69 -7.61 -5.09
N TYR A 11 5.84 -7.23 -6.05
CA TYR A 11 4.90 -6.12 -5.86
C TYR A 11 3.85 -6.40 -4.80
N TYR A 12 3.37 -7.64 -4.72
CA TYR A 12 2.43 -8.02 -3.67
C TYR A 12 3.05 -7.90 -2.28
N SER A 13 4.26 -8.45 -2.10
CA SER A 13 5.00 -8.32 -0.84
C SER A 13 5.30 -6.86 -0.49
N LEU A 14 5.68 -6.04 -1.48
CA LEU A 14 5.89 -4.60 -1.27
C LEU A 14 4.59 -3.89 -0.85
N GLY A 15 3.46 -4.27 -1.44
CA GLY A 15 2.14 -3.77 -1.04
C GLY A 15 1.82 -4.09 0.42
N VAL A 16 2.10 -5.33 0.86
CA VAL A 16 1.95 -5.74 2.27
C VAL A 16 2.84 -4.89 3.18
N THR A 17 4.11 -4.69 2.82
CA THR A 17 5.03 -3.83 3.58
C THR A 17 4.54 -2.38 3.64
N PHE A 18 4.06 -1.82 2.53
CA PHE A 18 3.52 -0.45 2.54
C PHE A 18 2.24 -0.34 3.36
N TYR A 19 1.37 -1.33 3.32
CA TYR A 19 0.19 -1.40 4.16
C TYR A 19 0.59 -1.34 5.64
N GLU A 20 1.54 -2.17 6.05
CA GLU A 20 2.05 -2.21 7.43
C GLU A 20 2.71 -0.90 7.84
N LEU A 21 3.56 -0.30 6.99
CA LEU A 21 4.20 0.98 7.29
C LEU A 21 3.20 2.14 7.45
N LEU A 22 2.14 2.14 6.64
CA LEU A 22 1.15 3.22 6.64
C LEU A 22 0.06 3.03 7.69
N THR A 23 -0.23 1.80 8.12
CA THR A 23 -1.31 1.51 9.09
C THR A 23 -0.80 1.03 10.44
N GLU A 24 0.48 0.71 10.57
CA GLU A 24 1.10 0.02 11.71
C GLU A 24 0.53 -1.39 11.98
N GLU A 25 -0.27 -1.91 11.05
CA GLU A 25 -0.89 -3.23 11.15
C GLU A 25 -0.66 -4.06 9.90
N LEU A 26 -0.52 -5.37 10.05
CA LEU A 26 -0.55 -6.28 8.91
C LEU A 26 -1.96 -6.32 8.28
N PRO A 27 -2.06 -6.46 6.95
CA PRO A 27 -3.34 -6.54 6.26
C PRO A 27 -4.16 -7.78 6.66
N PHE A 28 -3.49 -8.86 7.07
CA PHE A 28 -4.13 -10.08 7.56
C PHE A 28 -3.39 -10.57 8.79
N LYS A 29 -4.15 -10.96 9.82
CA LYS A 29 -3.65 -11.53 11.07
C LYS A 29 -4.39 -12.84 11.31
N SER A 30 -3.67 -13.93 11.53
CA SER A 30 -4.20 -15.22 11.98
C SER A 30 -3.07 -16.05 12.57
N GLU A 31 -3.40 -16.89 13.55
CA GLU A 31 -2.47 -17.84 14.18
C GLU A 31 -2.35 -19.15 13.37
N ASP A 32 -3.28 -19.39 12.44
CA ASP A 32 -3.24 -20.53 11.52
C ASP A 32 -2.58 -20.13 10.20
N ALA A 33 -1.45 -20.79 9.89
CA ALA A 33 -0.71 -20.58 8.64
C ALA A 33 -1.57 -20.86 7.40
N MET A 34 -2.45 -21.87 7.43
CA MET A 34 -3.33 -22.19 6.30
C MET A 34 -4.39 -21.12 6.10
N GLU A 35 -4.91 -20.54 7.20
CA GLU A 35 -5.82 -19.41 7.10
C GLU A 35 -5.11 -18.17 6.53
N LEU A 36 -3.89 -17.87 6.99
CA LEU A 36 -3.10 -16.76 6.42
C LEU A 36 -2.86 -16.93 4.92
N VAL A 37 -2.51 -18.14 4.48
CA VAL A 37 -2.38 -18.45 3.04
C VAL A 37 -3.69 -18.17 2.31
N HIS A 38 -4.82 -18.63 2.85
CA HIS A 38 -6.13 -18.36 2.28
C HIS A 38 -6.44 -16.85 2.21
N CYS A 39 -6.09 -16.08 3.25
CA CYS A 39 -6.25 -14.63 3.25
C CYS A 39 -5.46 -13.97 2.10
N HIS A 40 -4.20 -14.36 1.92
CA HIS A 40 -3.36 -13.81 0.85
C HIS A 40 -3.86 -14.21 -0.55
N ILE A 41 -4.45 -15.39 -0.72
CA ILE A 41 -4.96 -15.87 -2.00
C ILE A 41 -6.33 -15.27 -2.36
N ALA A 42 -7.27 -15.25 -1.41
CA ALA A 42 -8.70 -15.06 -1.70
C ALA A 42 -9.35 -13.88 -0.99
N LYS A 43 -8.96 -13.54 0.25
CA LYS A 43 -9.60 -12.43 0.99
C LYS A 43 -9.06 -11.09 0.51
N GLN A 44 -9.94 -10.14 0.21
CA GLN A 44 -9.51 -8.77 -0.10
C GLN A 44 -8.85 -8.13 1.13
N PRO A 45 -7.74 -7.39 0.97
CA PRO A 45 -7.15 -6.65 2.07
C PRO A 45 -8.16 -5.65 2.65
N PRO A 46 -8.15 -5.42 3.97
CA PRO A 46 -8.98 -4.38 4.57
C PRO A 46 -8.70 -3.02 3.93
N VAL A 47 -9.74 -2.20 3.76
CA VAL A 47 -9.55 -0.83 3.30
C VAL A 47 -8.77 -0.07 4.38
N MET A 48 -7.69 0.61 3.97
CA MET A 48 -6.93 1.47 4.85
C MET A 48 -7.84 2.63 5.28
N LYS A 49 -8.25 2.63 6.55
CA LYS A 49 -9.08 3.69 7.11
C LYS A 49 -8.22 4.94 7.34
N PRO A 50 -8.80 6.15 7.21
CA PRO A 50 -8.16 7.35 7.73
C PRO A 50 -7.93 7.15 9.23
N HIS A 51 -6.66 6.98 9.61
CA HIS A 51 -6.24 6.91 10.99
C HIS A 51 -5.04 7.86 11.12
N PRO A 52 -4.98 8.68 12.18
CA PRO A 52 -3.79 9.48 12.45
C PRO A 52 -2.62 8.52 12.67
N ASN A 53 -1.72 8.42 11.70
CA ASN A 53 -0.52 7.60 11.85
C ASN A 53 0.53 8.43 12.63
N PRO A 54 0.93 8.02 13.85
CA PRO A 54 1.91 8.73 14.67
C PRO A 54 3.32 8.76 14.07
N LEU A 55 3.67 7.84 13.15
CA LEU A 55 4.94 7.86 12.41
C LEU A 55 4.90 8.82 11.21
N LEU A 56 3.72 9.17 10.71
CA LEU A 56 3.54 10.24 9.73
C LEU A 56 3.50 11.61 10.43
N ILE A 57 4.56 11.90 11.19
CA ILE A 57 4.79 13.22 11.77
C ILE A 57 5.18 14.14 10.62
N LYS A 58 4.45 15.24 10.41
CA LYS A 58 4.96 16.34 9.58
C LYS A 58 6.31 16.73 10.14
N GLU A 59 7.38 16.77 9.35
CA GLU A 59 8.71 17.24 9.75
C GLU A 59 8.76 18.73 10.21
N ARG A 60 7.63 19.32 10.60
CA ARG A 60 7.46 20.70 11.05
C ARG A 60 6.52 20.84 12.25
N GLY A 61 6.72 20.04 13.30
CA GLY A 61 6.17 20.32 14.64
C GLY A 61 4.64 20.42 14.75
N GLN A 62 3.88 19.71 13.91
CA GLN A 62 2.42 19.64 14.04
C GLN A 62 1.99 18.34 14.73
N GLU A 63 1.29 18.47 15.85
CA GLU A 63 0.77 17.38 16.69
C GLU A 63 -0.47 16.66 16.11
N SER A 64 -0.99 17.11 14.95
CA SER A 64 -2.11 16.44 14.30
C SER A 64 -1.60 15.36 13.36
N GLY A 65 -1.86 14.10 13.72
CA GLY A 65 -1.51 12.93 12.92
C GLY A 65 -2.00 13.08 11.47
N TRP A 66 -1.09 12.80 10.54
CA TRP A 66 -1.37 12.88 9.11
C TRP A 66 -2.31 11.76 8.69
N GLU A 67 -3.41 12.10 8.02
CA GLU A 67 -4.30 11.12 7.39
C GLU A 67 -3.65 10.55 6.12
N ILE A 68 -3.75 9.24 5.94
CA ILE A 68 -3.22 8.55 4.76
C ILE A 68 -3.97 9.08 3.51
N PRO A 69 -3.29 9.71 2.54
CA PRO A 69 -3.94 10.21 1.33
C PRO A 69 -4.52 9.06 0.51
N GLN A 70 -5.70 9.26 -0.06
CA GLN A 70 -6.42 8.22 -0.81
C GLN A 70 -5.56 7.59 -1.92
N VAL A 71 -4.76 8.40 -2.63
CA VAL A 71 -3.83 7.89 -3.66
C VAL A 71 -2.87 6.84 -3.13
N LEU A 72 -2.31 7.02 -1.92
CA LEU A 72 -1.38 6.04 -1.35
C LEU A 72 -2.13 4.74 -1.02
N SER A 73 -3.36 4.85 -0.50
CA SER A 73 -4.23 3.70 -0.31
C SER A 73 -4.47 2.96 -1.63
N ASP A 74 -4.82 3.69 -2.70
CA ASP A 74 -5.09 3.09 -4.02
C ASP A 74 -3.85 2.39 -4.61
N ILE A 75 -2.66 2.98 -4.46
CA ILE A 75 -1.38 2.37 -4.86
C ILE A 75 -1.15 1.05 -4.10
N VAL A 76 -1.35 1.05 -2.78
CA VAL A 76 -1.19 -0.15 -1.93
C VAL A 76 -2.19 -1.23 -2.32
N MET A 77 -3.46 -0.88 -2.49
CA MET A 77 -4.52 -1.81 -2.90
C MET A 77 -4.23 -2.41 -4.28
N LYS A 78 -3.70 -1.61 -5.21
CA LYS A 78 -3.27 -2.08 -6.54
C LYS A 78 -2.08 -3.03 -6.47
N LEU A 79 -1.07 -2.76 -5.64
CA LEU A 79 0.06 -3.67 -5.40
C LEU A 79 -0.41 -5.01 -4.83
N MET A 80 -1.41 -4.97 -3.96
CA MET A 80 -1.97 -6.14 -3.27
C MET A 80 -3.12 -6.83 -4.02
N ALA A 81 -3.40 -6.45 -5.28
CA ALA A 81 -4.45 -7.08 -6.06
C ALA A 81 -4.22 -8.60 -6.21
N LYS A 82 -5.29 -9.39 -6.18
CA LYS A 82 -5.19 -10.86 -6.19
C LYS A 82 -4.72 -11.39 -7.53
N ASN A 83 -5.24 -10.84 -8.63
CA ASN A 83 -4.74 -11.16 -9.95
C ASN A 83 -3.49 -10.32 -10.23
N ALA A 84 -2.42 -10.96 -10.72
CA ALA A 84 -1.19 -10.28 -11.08
C ALA A 84 -1.36 -9.26 -12.22
N GLU A 85 -2.38 -9.41 -13.06
CA GLU A 85 -2.70 -8.48 -14.16
C GLU A 85 -3.30 -7.16 -13.66
N ASP A 86 -3.97 -7.19 -12.50
CA ASP A 86 -4.54 -5.99 -11.86
C ASP A 86 -3.46 -5.17 -11.13
N ARG A 87 -2.28 -5.77 -10.90
CA ARG A 87 -1.13 -5.11 -10.28
C ARG A 87 -0.40 -4.21 -11.29
N TYR A 88 0.59 -3.48 -10.80
CA TYR A 88 1.56 -2.82 -11.68
C TYR A 88 2.23 -3.81 -12.63
N GLN A 89 2.19 -3.50 -13.93
CA GLN A 89 2.86 -4.29 -14.97
C GLN A 89 4.34 -3.90 -15.14
N SER A 90 4.82 -2.87 -14.44
CA SER A 90 6.24 -2.51 -14.42
C SER A 90 6.61 -1.69 -13.18
N ALA A 91 7.89 -1.77 -12.80
CA ALA A 91 8.44 -0.98 -11.69
C ALA A 91 8.46 0.51 -12.04
N LEU A 92 8.53 0.84 -13.33
CA LEU A 92 8.49 2.21 -13.82
C LEU A 92 7.14 2.87 -13.53
N GLY A 93 6.03 2.13 -13.69
CA GLY A 93 4.70 2.62 -13.35
C GLY A 93 4.55 2.94 -11.87
N LEU A 94 4.95 2.00 -11.00
CA LEU A 94 4.95 2.23 -9.55
C LEU A 94 5.84 3.41 -9.14
N LYS A 95 7.05 3.48 -9.69
CA LYS A 95 8.00 4.56 -9.43
C LYS A 95 7.45 5.92 -9.86
N TYR A 96 6.74 5.96 -10.99
CA TYR A 96 6.13 7.19 -11.49
C TYR A 96 5.08 7.71 -10.49
N ASP A 97 4.13 6.86 -10.09
CA ASP A 97 3.05 7.24 -9.15
C ASP A 97 3.63 7.72 -7.81
N LEU A 98 4.60 7.00 -7.25
CA LEU A 98 5.28 7.40 -6.01
C LEU A 98 6.04 8.72 -6.15
N LYS A 99 6.66 8.97 -7.32
CA LYS A 99 7.34 10.25 -7.58
C LYS A 99 6.36 11.42 -7.69
N VAL A 100 5.19 11.20 -8.27
CA VAL A 100 4.11 12.21 -8.31
C VAL A 100 3.68 12.55 -6.88
N CYS A 101 3.42 11.54 -6.05
CA CYS A 101 3.10 11.73 -4.63
C CYS A 101 4.19 12.53 -3.89
N LEU A 102 5.46 12.14 -4.04
CA LEU A 102 6.59 12.82 -3.41
C LEU A 102 6.69 14.28 -3.86
N LYS A 103 6.54 14.55 -5.17
CA LYS A 103 6.60 15.91 -5.71
C LYS A 103 5.49 16.79 -5.13
N GLN A 104 4.25 16.30 -5.11
CA GLN A 104 3.12 17.05 -4.54
C GLN A 104 3.33 17.35 -3.05
N LEU A 105 3.84 16.37 -2.30
CA LEU A 105 4.16 16.55 -0.89
C LEU A 105 5.24 17.64 -0.68
N GLN A 106 6.31 17.62 -1.48
CA GLN A 106 7.39 18.61 -1.40
C GLN A 106 6.95 20.03 -1.81
N GLU A 107 6.03 20.15 -2.77
CA GLU A 107 5.58 21.45 -3.30
C GLU A 107 4.42 22.05 -2.50
N THR A 108 3.55 21.21 -1.94
CA THR A 108 2.25 21.65 -1.40
C THR A 108 1.93 21.16 0.01
N ASP A 109 2.81 20.37 0.63
CA ASP A 109 2.56 19.66 1.89
C ASP A 109 1.25 18.85 1.86
N ASN A 110 0.81 18.41 0.67
CA ASN A 110 -0.42 17.65 0.45
C ASN A 110 -0.28 16.72 -0.76
N ILE A 111 -1.01 15.62 -0.79
CA ILE A 111 -1.07 14.66 -1.91
C ILE A 111 -2.51 14.56 -2.37
N LYS A 112 -2.77 14.99 -3.60
CA LYS A 112 -4.09 14.95 -4.26
C LYS A 112 -4.17 13.80 -5.26
N ASN A 113 -5.41 13.35 -5.50
CA ASN A 113 -5.73 12.35 -6.52
C ASN A 113 -5.32 12.80 -7.94
N PHE A 114 -4.92 11.83 -8.77
CA PHE A 114 -4.53 12.01 -10.16
C PHE A 114 -4.91 10.79 -11.01
#